data_AF-A0A1S1NT31-F1
#
_entry.id   AF-A0A1S1NT31-F1
#
_cell.length_a   1.000
_cell.length_b   1.000
_cell.length_c   1.000
_cell.angle_alpha   90.00
_cell.angle_beta   90.00
_cell.angle_gamma   90.00
#
_symmetry.space_group_name_H-M   'P 1'
#
loop_
_entity.id
_entity.type
_entity.pdbx_description
1 polymer ?
#
loop_
_entity_poly.entity_id
_entity_poly.type
_entity_poly.pdbx_seq_one_letter_code
_entity_poly.pdbx_strand_id
1 'polypeptide(L)' 'MMELTAQELERLDRKGIHPVSRQGEECLVEIHGRTIRCAWRDIRRIAAPSLKERLCAQLPLPGRGVSARERQSV' A
#
# COMPACT_ATOMS: atom_id res chain seq x y z
N MET A 1 -18.53 -8.51 2.79
CA MET A 1 -17.32 -9.34 2.67
C MET A 1 -16.17 -8.38 2.35
N MET A 2 -15.21 -8.15 3.25
CA MET A 2 -14.13 -7.16 3.03
C MET A 2 -12.94 -7.82 2.36
N GLU A 3 -12.74 -7.55 1.07
CA GLU A 3 -11.58 -7.93 0.27
C GLU A 3 -10.42 -6.93 0.47
N LEU A 4 -9.19 -7.31 0.09
CA LEU A 4 -8.04 -6.40 0.11
C LEU A 4 -8.21 -5.35 -0.98
N THR A 5 -7.89 -4.10 -0.66
CA THR A 5 -7.83 -3.02 -1.65
C THR A 5 -6.65 -3.21 -2.62
N ALA A 6 -6.72 -2.60 -3.80
CA ALA A 6 -5.62 -2.63 -4.78
C ALA A 6 -4.28 -2.14 -4.18
N GLN A 7 -4.32 -1.14 -3.29
CA GLN A 7 -3.13 -0.67 -2.59
C GLN A 7 -2.58 -1.69 -1.58
N GLU A 8 -3.44 -2.40 -0.86
CA GLU A 8 -3.01 -3.46 0.04
C GLU A 8 -2.36 -4.61 -0.74
N LEU A 9 -2.92 -4.98 -1.89
CA LEU A 9 -2.34 -5.98 -2.80
C LEU A 9 -0.96 -5.54 -3.34
N GLU A 10 -0.83 -4.30 -3.79
CA GLU A 10 0.46 -3.76 -4.27
C GLU A 10 1.53 -3.77 -3.18
N ARG A 11 1.16 -3.46 -1.93
CA ARG A 11 2.09 -3.51 -0.79
C ARG A 11 2.52 -4.93 -0.45
N LEU A 12 1.62 -5.90 -0.56
CA LEU A 12 1.94 -7.31 -0.36
C LEU A 12 2.87 -7.81 -1.47
N ASP A 13 2.60 -7.44 -2.72
CA ASP A 13 3.43 -7.76 -3.89
C ASP A 13 4.87 -7.22 -3.74
N ARG A 14 5.03 -5.96 -3.31
CA ARG A 14 6.35 -5.37 -2.98
C ARG A 14 7.12 -6.12 -1.89
N LYS A 15 6.42 -6.87 -1.04
CA LYS A 15 7.01 -7.71 0.02
C LYS A 15 7.19 -9.16 -0.44
N GLY A 16 6.83 -9.50 -1.68
CA GLY A 16 6.85 -10.86 -2.23
C GLY A 16 5.81 -11.77 -1.61
N ILE A 17 4.68 -11.21 -1.15
CA ILE A 17 3.57 -11.93 -0.53
C ILE A 17 2.38 -11.89 -1.49
N HIS A 18 1.92 -13.06 -1.92
CA HIS A 18 0.81 -13.18 -2.86
C HIS A 18 -0.35 -13.94 -2.21
N PRO A 19 -1.53 -13.33 -2.01
CA PRO A 19 -2.69 -14.03 -1.47
C PRO A 19 -3.23 -15.04 -2.50
N VAL A 20 -3.26 -16.32 -2.12
CA VAL A 20 -3.68 -17.44 -2.98
C VAL A 20 -5.16 -17.77 -2.76
N SER A 21 -5.59 -17.84 -1.50
CA SER A 21 -6.96 -18.22 -1.14
C SER A 21 -7.33 -17.69 0.24
N ARG A 22 -8.63 -17.47 0.45
CA ARG A 22 -9.20 -17.11 1.75
C ARG A 22 -10.35 -18.04 2.08
N GLN A 23 -10.30 -18.64 3.26
CA GLN A 23 -11.39 -19.41 3.85
C GLN A 23 -11.76 -18.79 5.20
N GLY A 24 -12.74 -17.89 5.19
CA GLY A 24 -13.20 -17.19 6.39
C GLY A 24 -12.11 -16.28 6.99
N GLU A 25 -11.62 -16.65 8.18
CA GLU A 25 -10.51 -15.98 8.88
C GLU A 25 -9.13 -16.55 8.53
N GLU A 26 -9.07 -17.68 7.83
CA GLU A 26 -7.81 -18.26 7.36
C GLU A 26 -7.50 -17.79 5.94
N CYS A 27 -6.23 -17.53 5.69
CA CYS A 27 -5.70 -17.14 4.39
C CYS A 27 -4.47 -17.99 4.05
N LEU A 28 -4.41 -18.41 2.79
CA LEU A 28 -3.24 -19.00 2.18
C LEU A 28 -2.53 -17.91 1.39
N VAL A 29 -1.26 -17.69 1.71
CA VAL A 29 -0.39 -16.78 0.98
C VAL A 29 0.84 -17.50 0.47
N GLU A 30 1.34 -17.09 -0.67
CA GLU A 30 2.62 -17.54 -1.21
C GLU A 30 3.69 -16.49 -0.91
N ILE A 31 4.79 -16.93 -0.29
CA ILE A 31 5.95 -16.10 0.01
C ILE A 31 7.18 -16.81 -0.55
N HIS A 32 7.82 -16.22 -1.56
CA HIS A 32 8.99 -16.80 -2.24
C HIS A 32 8.80 -18.26 -2.67
N GLY A 33 7.64 -18.60 -3.26
CA GLY A 33 7.31 -19.96 -3.71
C GLY A 33 6.96 -20.95 -2.59
N ARG A 34 6.74 -20.46 -1.35
CA ARG A 34 6.23 -21.28 -0.24
C ARG A 34 4.84 -20.83 0.14
N THR A 35 3.89 -21.76 0.16
CA THR A 35 2.53 -21.49 0.63
C THR A 35 2.47 -21.57 2.16
N ILE A 36 1.97 -20.52 2.79
CA ILE A 36 1.87 -20.36 4.25
C ILE A 36 0.41 -20.09 4.60
N ARG A 37 -0.07 -20.76 5.66
CA ARG A 37 -1.37 -20.46 6.29
C ARG A 37 -1.19 -19.41 7.36
N CYS A 38 -2.01 -18.38 7.33
CA CYS A 38 -2.04 -17.34 8.34
C CYS A 38 -3.46 -16.78 8.52
N ALA A 39 -3.68 -16.01 9.57
CA ALA A 39 -4.96 -15.34 9.74
C ALA A 39 -5.09 -14.17 8.76
N TRP A 40 -6.29 -13.95 8.25
CA TRP A 40 -6.61 -12.83 7.35
C TRP A 40 -6.26 -11.47 7.98
N ARG A 41 -6.41 -11.36 9.30
CA ARG A 41 -6.08 -10.14 10.06
C ARG A 41 -4.59 -9.83 10.00
N ASP A 42 -3.73 -10.85 9.98
CA ASP A 42 -2.28 -10.66 9.87
C ASP A 42 -1.90 -10.17 8.48
N ILE A 43 -2.55 -10.67 7.42
CA ILE A 43 -2.34 -10.17 6.06
C ILE A 43 -2.66 -8.69 5.95
N ARG A 44 -3.77 -8.23 6.53
CA ARG A 44 -4.09 -6.79 6.57
C ARG A 44 -3.06 -5.98 7.35
N ARG A 45 -2.50 -6.54 8.43
CA ARG A 45 -1.44 -5.88 9.20
C ARG A 45 -0.15 -5.77 8.40
N ILE A 46 0.19 -6.79 7.62
CA ILE A 46 1.38 -6.79 6.76
C ILE A 46 1.19 -5.85 5.56
N ALA A 47 -0.03 -5.78 5.00
CA ALA A 47 -0.43 -4.86 3.94
C ALA A 47 -0.65 -3.42 4.43
N ALA A 48 -0.56 -3.16 5.73
CA ALA A 48 -0.77 -1.84 6.29
C ALA A 48 0.31 -0.87 5.80
N PRO A 49 -0.05 0.41 5.55
CA PRO A 49 0.91 1.42 5.13
C PRO A 49 1.98 1.59 6.22
N SER A 50 3.24 1.65 5.78
CA SER A 50 4.36 1.94 6.66
C SER A 50 4.21 3.33 7.29
N LEU A 51 4.82 3.57 8.45
CA LEU A 51 4.82 4.89 9.08
C LEU A 51 5.36 5.97 8.11
N LYS A 52 6.37 5.62 7.31
CA LYS A 52 6.90 6.45 6.22
C LYS A 52 5.86 6.79 5.15
N GLU A 53 5.08 5.81 4.67
CA GLU A 53 4.02 6.05 3.67
C GLU A 53 2.91 6.94 4.24
N ARG A 54 2.53 6.70 5.51
CA ARG A 54 1.56 7.55 6.21
C ARG A 54 2.05 8.98 6.36
N LEU A 55 3.34 9.18 6.64
CA LEU A 55 3.94 10.51 6.74
C LEU A 55 4.08 11.18 5.36
N CYS A 56 4.51 10.46 4.33
CA CYS A 56 4.58 10.98 2.95
C CYS A 56 3.21 11.36 2.38
N ALA A 57 2.15 10.63 2.72
CA ALA A 57 0.78 10.97 2.31
C ALA A 57 0.23 12.22 3.04
N GLN A 58 0.76 12.52 4.23
CA GLN A 58 0.39 13.69 5.04
C GLN A 58 1.31 14.89 4.81
N LEU A 59 2.45 14.70 4.14
CA LEU A 59 3.32 15.78 3.71
C LEU A 59 2.65 16.46 2.50
N PRO A 60 2.31 17.76 2.57
CA PRO A 60 1.90 18.48 1.37
C PRO A 60 3.07 18.39 0.39
N LEU A 61 2.85 17.74 -0.75
CA LEU A 61 3.79 17.76 -1.86
C LEU A 61 4.06 19.23 -2.19
N PRO A 62 5.30 19.74 -2.11
CA PRO A 62 5.61 21.03 -2.71
C PRO A 62 5.50 20.82 -4.22
N GLY A 63 4.33 21.12 -4.78
CA GLY A 63 4.09 21.14 -6.21
C GLY A 63 5.12 22.06 -6.86
N ARG A 64 6.02 21.49 -7.66
CA ARG A 64 7.00 22.22 -8.45
C ARG A 64 6.48 22.35 -9.89
N GLY A 65 6.19 23.59 -10.29
CA GLY A 65 5.93 24.05 -11.68
C GLY A 65 4.44 24.18 -12.00
N VAL A 66 3.88 25.30 -12.46
CA VAL A 66 4.28 26.21 -13.57
C VAL A 66 3.66 27.62 -13.34
N SER A 67 4.43 28.69 -13.18
CA SER A 67 4.77 29.76 -14.16
C SER A 67 3.62 30.60 -14.76
N ALA A 68 3.42 31.82 -14.25
CA ALA A 68 3.02 33.02 -15.00
C ALA A 68 3.54 34.24 -14.18
N ARG A 69 4.71 34.79 -14.52
CA ARG A 69 4.85 36.04 -15.27
C ARG A 69 3.83 37.11 -14.85
N GLU A 70 4.26 38.07 -14.04
CA GLU A 70 4.16 39.54 -14.24
C GLU A 70 5.19 40.15 -13.27
N ARG A 71 6.45 40.33 -13.69
CA ARG A 71 7.01 41.58 -14.23
C ARG A 71 6.50 42.85 -13.52
N GLN A 72 7.45 43.45 -12.81
CA GLN A 72 7.67 44.88 -12.52
C GLN A 72 6.74 45.93 -13.17
N SER A 73 6.65 47.05 -12.44
CA SER A 73 6.13 48.40 -12.77
C SER A 73 4.71 48.60 -12.24
N VAL A 74 4.43 49.48 -11.27
CA VAL A 74 4.93 50.83 -10.97
C VAL A 74 4.79 51.16 -9.48
#